data_AF-A0A956BRY4-F1
#
_entry.id   AF-A0A956BRY4-F1
#
_cell.length_a   1.000
_cell.length_b   1.000
_cell.length_c   1.000
_cell.angle_alpha   90.00
_cell.angle_beta   90.00
_cell.angle_gamma   90.00
#
_symmetry.space_group_name_H-M   'P 1'
#
loop_
_entity.id
_entity.type
_entity.pdbx_description
1 polymer ?
#
loop_
_entity_poly.entity_id
_entity_poly.type
_entity_poly.pdbx_seq_one_letter_code
_entity_poly.pdbx_strand_id
1 'polypeptide(L)'
;MDRGKLAQLRCILLMCSLGVSACDSGGSPTSDLGLADGDMADAGPCADGSARTLMLRDADEDGFGTLAGADAHGCPAVGWVPYPADGRLDCDDGDARATPDAEDYCDFDSDGAIGLDDCDDHNHRRHPGAVERCNDVDDDCDGLVDDEDQDGLMDPEDTWARDEDDDGYASEVFLACEDPGDGFVLWGERTKELDCAPLDPDVHPHRMDDCAARADANCDGVFEPVYVEEPWFPQVPYSSAGFTAAGEDDPPTLIAIPGNDPITIDLCPGTYRVMLDLGTSFAWRTDFTVRGHGASPEEVVLDAAHAGRTVVVPPWANLDQIGRASVARFENLTLTGGRAPDGERGGCILQGGNDDPHSSGALTLDRVLLRDCRADVGGAVAVERNNMLTMTDVVITDAHATQRGGGVDFEGLSLTMSGGSFSDVSAPGGQGAALAARLPVEQSLSLQSVDLGAVTNDFALRTEAETVVRDLADGASLTCTPTACTP
;
A
#
# COMPACT_ATOMS: atom_id res chain seq x y z
N MET A 1 27.38 -19.07 16.03
CA MET A 1 27.54 -19.11 14.57
C MET A 1 29.02 -19.28 14.27
N ASP A 2 29.36 -20.14 13.31
CA ASP A 2 30.67 -20.78 13.16
C ASP A 2 31.65 -19.92 12.33
N ARG A 3 32.90 -19.76 12.81
CA ARG A 3 33.90 -18.83 12.27
C ARG A 3 34.37 -19.18 10.84
N GLY A 4 34.10 -20.39 10.36
CA GLY A 4 34.39 -20.79 8.97
C GLY A 4 33.44 -20.22 7.92
N LYS A 5 32.23 -19.78 8.30
CA LYS A 5 31.25 -19.19 7.36
C LYS A 5 31.48 -17.70 7.07
N LEU A 6 32.19 -16.99 7.93
CA LEU A 6 32.51 -15.57 7.73
C LEU A 6 33.60 -15.35 6.65
N ALA A 7 34.53 -16.29 6.50
CA ALA A 7 35.57 -16.22 5.48
C ALA A 7 35.02 -16.52 4.06
N GLN A 8 34.05 -17.42 3.95
CA GLN A 8 33.33 -17.69 2.69
C GLN A 8 32.44 -16.51 2.26
N LEU A 9 31.82 -15.79 3.20
CA LEU A 9 31.04 -14.60 2.87
C LEU A 9 31.92 -13.45 2.35
N ARG A 10 33.16 -13.29 2.86
CA ARG A 10 34.10 -12.25 2.39
C ARG A 10 34.57 -12.49 0.95
N CYS A 11 34.83 -13.73 0.55
CA CYS A 11 35.13 -14.04 -0.86
C CYS A 11 33.93 -13.86 -1.80
N ILE A 12 32.70 -14.09 -1.31
CA ILE A 12 31.48 -13.94 -2.11
C ILE A 12 31.10 -12.46 -2.27
N LEU A 13 31.29 -11.63 -1.25
CA LEU A 13 31.00 -10.18 -1.34
C LEU A 13 31.96 -9.45 -2.28
N LEU A 14 33.26 -9.80 -2.28
CA LEU A 14 34.26 -9.15 -3.14
C LEU A 14 34.03 -9.41 -4.64
N MET A 15 33.40 -10.54 -4.99
CA MET A 15 33.13 -10.92 -6.38
C MET A 15 31.83 -10.29 -6.94
N CYS A 16 30.92 -9.82 -6.07
CA CYS A 16 29.65 -9.22 -6.48
C CYS A 16 29.74 -7.71 -6.75
N SER A 17 30.68 -6.98 -6.13
CA SER A 17 30.83 -5.52 -6.29
C SER A 17 31.50 -5.10 -7.62
N LEU A 18 32.14 -6.03 -8.35
CA LEU A 18 32.91 -5.74 -9.58
C LEU A 18 32.22 -6.20 -10.88
N GLY A 19 30.90 -6.39 -10.88
CA GLY A 19 30.11 -6.50 -12.12
C GLY A 19 30.25 -7.81 -12.92
N VAL A 20 30.56 -8.94 -12.28
CA VAL A 20 30.52 -10.25 -12.96
C VAL A 20 29.10 -10.83 -12.90
N SER A 21 28.50 -11.07 -14.07
CA SER A 21 27.15 -11.60 -14.20
C SER A 21 27.08 -13.10 -13.90
N ALA A 22 26.80 -13.49 -12.66
CA ALA A 22 26.01 -14.67 -12.29
C ALA A 22 25.89 -14.79 -10.76
N CYS A 23 24.70 -14.50 -10.22
CA CYS A 23 24.29 -14.94 -8.89
C CYS A 23 22.83 -15.37 -9.00
N ASP A 24 22.58 -16.68 -9.05
CA ASP A 24 21.26 -17.22 -8.71
C ASP A 24 21.38 -18.26 -7.60
N SER A 25 20.38 -18.20 -6.75
CA SER A 25 20.19 -18.81 -5.45
C SER A 25 20.18 -20.35 -5.45
N GLY A 26 21.09 -20.97 -4.69
CA GLY A 26 20.87 -22.32 -4.15
C GLY A 26 21.90 -23.41 -4.47
N GLY A 27 23.07 -23.09 -5.03
CA GLY A 27 24.16 -24.05 -5.29
C GLY A 27 25.43 -23.76 -4.48
N SER A 28 26.15 -24.81 -4.07
CA SER A 28 27.47 -24.74 -3.41
C SER A 28 28.47 -23.91 -4.25
N PRO A 29 29.42 -23.16 -3.67
CA PRO A 29 30.17 -22.08 -4.36
C PRO A 29 31.33 -22.58 -5.24
N THR A 30 31.22 -23.78 -5.81
CA THR A 30 32.27 -24.39 -6.65
C THR A 30 31.92 -24.41 -8.14
N SER A 31 30.71 -24.04 -8.54
CA SER A 31 30.25 -24.24 -9.92
C SER A 31 30.26 -23.02 -10.85
N ASP A 32 30.63 -21.82 -10.41
CA ASP A 32 30.50 -20.60 -11.24
C ASP A 32 31.82 -19.93 -11.69
N LEU A 33 32.95 -20.64 -11.57
CA LEU A 33 34.20 -20.30 -12.28
C LEU A 33 34.44 -21.19 -13.52
N GLY A 34 33.42 -21.92 -13.99
CA GLY A 34 33.62 -22.97 -15.00
C GLY A 34 34.42 -24.17 -14.48
N LEU A 35 34.46 -24.37 -13.16
CA LEU A 35 35.05 -25.54 -12.52
C LEU A 35 33.95 -26.60 -12.35
N ALA A 36 34.08 -27.71 -13.07
CA ALA A 36 33.26 -28.88 -12.80
C ALA A 36 33.56 -29.36 -11.38
N ASP A 37 32.50 -29.59 -10.59
CA ASP A 37 32.49 -30.09 -9.20
C ASP A 37 33.10 -31.50 -9.00
N GLY A 38 33.87 -32.00 -10.00
CA GLY A 38 34.50 -33.32 -10.03
C GLY A 38 36.03 -33.33 -9.92
N ASP A 39 36.73 -32.21 -10.10
CA ASP A 39 38.21 -32.21 -10.21
C ASP A 39 38.96 -31.73 -8.95
N MET A 40 38.26 -31.32 -7.89
CA MET A 40 38.86 -30.82 -6.63
C MET A 40 39.43 -31.94 -5.73
N ALA A 41 39.06 -33.20 -5.95
CA ALA A 41 39.48 -34.32 -5.10
C ALA A 41 40.66 -35.14 -5.66
N ASP A 42 41.02 -34.95 -6.94
CA ASP A 42 41.98 -35.80 -7.65
C ASP A 42 43.28 -35.10 -8.08
N ALA A 43 43.40 -33.79 -7.88
CA ALA A 43 44.65 -33.08 -8.08
C ALA A 43 45.60 -33.34 -6.90
N GLY A 44 46.44 -34.37 -7.01
CA GLY A 44 47.49 -34.68 -6.03
C GLY A 44 48.41 -33.47 -5.73
N PRO A 45 49.22 -33.56 -4.65
CA PRO A 45 50.13 -32.47 -4.26
C PRO A 45 51.05 -32.09 -5.42
N CYS A 46 51.61 -30.89 -5.35
CA CYS A 46 52.61 -30.44 -6.29
C CYS A 46 53.78 -31.43 -6.39
N ALA A 47 54.52 -31.40 -7.50
CA ALA A 47 55.59 -32.35 -7.75
C ALA A 47 56.72 -32.30 -6.68
N ASP A 48 56.82 -31.18 -5.97
CA ASP A 48 57.71 -30.93 -4.83
C ASP A 48 57.12 -31.31 -3.46
N GLY A 49 55.86 -31.77 -3.43
CA GLY A 49 55.12 -32.14 -2.24
C GLY A 49 54.35 -31.00 -1.56
N SER A 50 54.34 -29.79 -2.11
CA SER A 50 53.55 -28.69 -1.57
C SER A 50 52.05 -28.89 -1.80
N ALA A 51 51.23 -28.27 -0.95
CA ALA A 51 49.81 -28.15 -1.22
C ALA A 51 49.61 -27.17 -2.40
N ARG A 52 48.60 -27.45 -3.23
CA ARG A 52 48.14 -26.51 -4.26
C ARG A 52 47.41 -25.34 -3.58
N THR A 53 47.68 -24.14 -4.04
CA THR A 53 47.08 -22.90 -3.52
C THR A 53 46.79 -21.96 -4.69
N LEU A 54 46.06 -20.88 -4.43
CA LEU A 54 45.91 -19.78 -5.38
C LEU A 54 47.29 -19.16 -5.64
N MET A 55 47.72 -19.18 -6.90
CA MET A 55 48.96 -18.59 -7.38
C MET A 55 48.62 -17.42 -8.30
N LEU A 56 49.30 -16.31 -8.10
CA LEU A 56 49.22 -15.09 -8.90
C LEU A 56 50.44 -15.01 -9.79
N ARG A 57 50.28 -14.53 -11.01
CA ARG A 57 51.41 -14.25 -11.87
C ARG A 57 52.12 -13.00 -11.34
N ASP A 58 53.44 -13.04 -11.35
CA ASP A 58 54.35 -11.97 -10.94
C ASP A 58 55.26 -11.74 -12.16
N ALA A 59 54.81 -10.91 -13.10
CA ALA A 59 55.41 -10.79 -14.42
C ALA A 59 56.53 -9.76 -14.52
N ASP A 60 56.66 -8.88 -13.53
CA ASP A 60 57.75 -7.90 -13.40
C ASP A 60 58.76 -8.23 -12.29
N GLU A 61 58.53 -9.32 -11.55
CA GLU A 61 59.41 -9.91 -10.54
C GLU A 61 59.59 -9.04 -9.28
N ASP A 62 58.56 -8.27 -8.90
CA ASP A 62 58.57 -7.44 -7.70
C ASP A 62 58.07 -8.16 -6.43
N GLY A 63 57.48 -9.35 -6.60
CA GLY A 63 56.99 -10.21 -5.53
C GLY A 63 55.49 -10.05 -5.22
N PHE A 64 54.77 -9.24 -5.98
CA PHE A 64 53.32 -9.14 -5.97
C PHE A 64 52.74 -9.61 -7.31
N GLY A 65 51.42 -9.73 -7.38
CA GLY A 65 50.76 -10.20 -8.59
C GLY A 65 49.30 -9.81 -8.64
N THR A 66 48.72 -9.77 -9.83
CA THR A 66 47.31 -9.41 -10.03
C THR A 66 46.41 -10.66 -9.98
N LEU A 67 45.12 -10.47 -9.65
CA LEU A 67 44.12 -11.54 -9.79
C LEU A 67 43.86 -11.92 -11.25
N ALA A 68 44.18 -11.03 -12.19
CA ALA A 68 43.99 -11.24 -13.61
C ALA A 68 44.96 -12.33 -14.12
N GLY A 69 44.43 -13.53 -14.37
CA GLY A 69 45.24 -14.67 -14.82
C GLY A 69 45.75 -15.57 -13.68
N ALA A 70 45.21 -15.43 -12.48
CA ALA A 70 45.52 -16.30 -11.34
C ALA A 70 45.17 -17.78 -11.61
N ASP A 71 45.98 -18.69 -11.07
CA ASP A 71 45.75 -20.13 -11.08
C ASP A 71 45.28 -20.59 -9.69
N ALA A 72 43.98 -20.88 -9.58
CA ALA A 72 43.33 -21.31 -8.33
C ALA A 72 43.89 -22.63 -7.75
N HIS A 73 44.58 -23.43 -8.57
CA HIS A 73 45.16 -24.72 -8.16
C HIS A 73 46.63 -24.85 -8.57
N GLY A 74 47.34 -23.73 -8.55
CA GLY A 74 48.73 -23.60 -8.93
C GLY A 74 49.70 -24.29 -7.97
N CYS A 75 50.88 -24.57 -8.51
CA CYS A 75 52.06 -24.99 -7.75
C CYS A 75 53.11 -23.87 -7.78
N PRO A 76 53.98 -23.79 -6.76
CA PRO A 76 55.06 -22.81 -6.77
C PRO A 76 55.86 -22.90 -8.08
N ALA A 77 55.91 -21.80 -8.81
CA ALA A 77 56.59 -21.69 -10.09
C ALA A 77 57.34 -20.36 -10.17
N VAL A 78 58.38 -20.30 -10.98
CA VAL A 78 59.12 -19.05 -11.22
C VAL A 78 58.22 -18.06 -11.96
N GLY A 79 58.15 -16.80 -11.50
CA GLY A 79 57.24 -15.77 -12.02
C GLY A 79 55.81 -15.91 -11.50
N TRP A 80 55.62 -16.61 -10.38
CA TRP A 80 54.34 -16.74 -9.69
C TRP A 80 54.55 -16.60 -8.18
N VAL A 81 53.64 -15.88 -7.53
CA VAL A 81 53.60 -15.70 -6.08
C VAL A 81 52.32 -16.29 -5.50
N PRO A 82 52.34 -16.90 -4.31
CA PRO A 82 51.12 -17.34 -3.67
C PRO A 82 50.24 -16.14 -3.33
N TYR A 83 48.91 -16.30 -3.43
CA TYR A 83 47.98 -15.27 -2.98
C TYR A 83 48.30 -14.86 -1.54
N PRO A 84 48.61 -13.58 -1.29
CA PRO A 84 49.12 -13.16 -0.01
C PRO A 84 48.00 -13.19 1.04
N ALA A 85 48.36 -13.57 2.27
CA ALA A 85 47.38 -13.78 3.34
C ALA A 85 46.71 -12.48 3.81
N ASP A 86 47.34 -11.33 3.55
CA ASP A 86 46.84 -9.98 3.82
C ASP A 86 46.04 -9.40 2.65
N GLY A 87 45.96 -10.10 1.50
CA GLY A 87 45.15 -9.69 0.35
C GLY A 87 45.72 -8.54 -0.48
N ARG A 88 46.95 -8.08 -0.21
CA ARG A 88 47.58 -6.96 -0.93
C ARG A 88 48.09 -7.41 -2.29
N LEU A 89 47.51 -6.88 -3.37
CA LEU A 89 47.76 -7.31 -4.75
C LEU A 89 48.52 -6.26 -5.54
N ASP A 90 49.12 -6.65 -6.65
CA ASP A 90 49.68 -5.71 -7.61
C ASP A 90 48.54 -5.04 -8.41
N CYS A 91 48.67 -3.74 -8.72
CA CYS A 91 47.72 -3.03 -9.58
C CYS A 91 48.12 -3.01 -11.08
N ASP A 92 49.38 -3.27 -11.43
CA ASP A 92 49.87 -3.48 -12.79
C ASP A 92 51.06 -4.46 -12.81
N ASP A 93 50.77 -5.75 -13.08
CA ASP A 93 51.73 -6.87 -13.24
C ASP A 93 52.82 -6.65 -14.32
N GLY A 94 52.82 -5.51 -15.01
CA GLY A 94 53.84 -5.09 -15.96
C GLY A 94 54.80 -3.99 -15.47
N ASP A 95 54.59 -3.39 -14.30
CA ASP A 95 55.41 -2.31 -13.73
C ASP A 95 55.77 -2.59 -12.26
N ALA A 96 57.04 -2.98 -12.02
CA ALA A 96 57.58 -3.33 -10.69
C ALA A 96 57.55 -2.20 -9.64
N ARG A 97 56.92 -1.06 -9.95
CA ARG A 97 56.62 0.05 -9.05
C ARG A 97 55.15 0.11 -8.65
N ALA A 98 54.28 -0.69 -9.25
CA ALA A 98 52.85 -0.74 -8.98
C ALA A 98 52.53 -1.69 -7.82
N THR A 99 53.41 -1.74 -6.81
CA THR A 99 53.23 -2.59 -5.64
C THR A 99 52.20 -1.98 -4.67
N PRO A 100 51.56 -2.80 -3.83
CA PRO A 100 50.70 -2.30 -2.76
C PRO A 100 51.42 -1.41 -1.73
N ASP A 101 52.75 -1.47 -1.66
CA ASP A 101 53.55 -0.64 -0.75
C ASP A 101 54.15 0.60 -1.47
N ALA A 102 53.77 0.86 -2.73
CA ALA A 102 54.29 1.96 -3.52
C ALA A 102 53.53 3.27 -3.27
N GLU A 103 54.29 4.35 -3.10
CA GLU A 103 53.78 5.65 -2.66
C GLU A 103 52.80 6.34 -3.65
N ASP A 104 52.64 5.87 -4.90
CA ASP A 104 52.04 6.71 -5.98
C ASP A 104 51.22 5.95 -7.05
N TYR A 105 50.89 4.65 -6.90
CA TYR A 105 50.46 3.85 -8.06
C TYR A 105 49.12 3.09 -7.97
N CYS A 106 48.66 2.68 -6.79
CA CYS A 106 47.49 1.81 -6.69
C CYS A 106 46.32 2.48 -5.98
N ASP A 107 45.17 2.48 -6.66
CA ASP A 107 43.82 2.80 -6.17
C ASP A 107 43.04 1.47 -6.23
N PHE A 108 42.93 0.79 -5.10
CA PHE A 108 42.51 -0.62 -5.03
C PHE A 108 40.98 -0.78 -5.00
N ASP A 109 40.26 0.22 -4.54
CA ASP A 109 38.80 0.22 -4.43
C ASP A 109 38.12 1.19 -5.42
N SER A 110 38.92 1.90 -6.22
CA SER A 110 38.52 2.75 -7.33
C SER A 110 37.74 4.00 -6.93
N ASP A 111 38.07 4.60 -5.79
CA ASP A 111 37.51 5.89 -5.37
C ASP A 111 38.31 7.12 -5.84
N GLY A 112 39.50 6.89 -6.40
CA GLY A 112 40.36 7.92 -6.97
C GLY A 112 41.41 8.48 -6.01
N ALA A 113 41.48 7.99 -4.76
CA ALA A 113 42.60 8.21 -3.86
C ALA A 113 43.69 7.17 -4.10
N ILE A 114 44.95 7.57 -3.87
CA ILE A 114 46.12 6.70 -4.01
C ILE A 114 46.66 6.40 -2.62
N GLY A 115 47.11 5.16 -2.40
CA GLY A 115 47.33 4.54 -1.07
C GLY A 115 48.20 5.27 -0.02
N LEU A 116 48.80 6.43 -0.30
CA LEU A 116 49.39 7.27 0.76
C LEU A 116 48.44 8.29 1.37
N ASP A 117 47.49 8.76 0.58
CA ASP A 117 46.48 9.73 0.99
C ASP A 117 45.17 9.03 1.39
N ASP A 118 44.98 7.77 0.98
CA ASP A 118 43.86 6.90 1.35
C ASP A 118 44.09 6.23 2.72
N CYS A 119 43.12 6.32 3.62
CA CYS A 119 43.18 5.74 4.96
C CYS A 119 42.65 4.29 5.02
N ASP A 120 41.95 3.80 3.98
CA ASP A 120 41.58 2.40 3.82
C ASP A 120 41.45 1.98 2.35
N ASP A 121 42.57 1.52 1.77
CA ASP A 121 42.74 1.07 0.38
C ASP A 121 41.85 -0.13 -0.04
N HIS A 122 40.89 -0.56 0.79
CA HIS A 122 39.94 -1.62 0.45
C HIS A 122 38.48 -1.18 0.61
N ASN A 123 38.22 0.10 0.87
CA ASN A 123 36.89 0.63 1.07
C ASN A 123 36.70 2.01 0.44
N HIS A 124 36.08 2.01 -0.74
CA HIS A 124 35.76 3.18 -1.56
C HIS A 124 34.88 4.29 -0.91
N ARG A 125 34.52 4.13 0.36
CA ARG A 125 33.80 5.12 1.19
C ARG A 125 34.74 5.81 2.18
N ARG A 126 36.01 5.40 2.23
CA ARG A 126 37.02 5.85 3.17
C ARG A 126 38.21 6.41 2.42
N HIS A 127 38.15 7.68 2.08
CA HIS A 127 39.16 8.34 1.26
C HIS A 127 39.13 9.85 1.45
N PRO A 128 40.20 10.57 1.09
CA PRO A 128 40.24 12.03 1.04
C PRO A 128 38.95 12.67 0.49
N GLY A 129 38.26 13.42 1.35
CA GLY A 129 37.03 14.14 1.01
C GLY A 129 35.81 13.26 0.77
N ALA A 130 35.79 12.03 1.30
CA ALA A 130 34.57 11.24 1.44
C ALA A 130 33.59 11.91 2.42
N VAL A 131 32.39 11.34 2.51
CA VAL A 131 31.35 11.82 3.43
C VAL A 131 31.52 11.09 4.77
N GLU A 132 31.76 11.84 5.84
CA GLU A 132 31.80 11.34 7.22
C GLU A 132 30.47 10.68 7.61
N ARG A 133 30.56 9.49 8.19
CA ARG A 133 29.39 8.76 8.70
C ARG A 133 29.61 8.48 10.18
N CYS A 134 28.55 8.61 10.97
CA CYS A 134 28.55 8.34 12.40
C CYS A 134 28.83 6.86 12.72
N ASN A 135 30.09 6.43 12.62
CA ASN A 135 30.51 5.03 12.63
C ASN A 135 31.80 4.77 13.42
N ASP A 136 32.30 5.77 14.17
CA ASP A 136 33.57 5.77 14.90
C ASP A 136 34.83 5.62 14.02
N VAL A 137 34.76 5.97 12.73
CA VAL A 137 35.86 5.90 11.75
C VAL A 137 36.00 7.23 11.01
N ASP A 138 37.24 7.65 10.81
CA ASP A 138 37.64 8.72 9.91
C ASP A 138 37.43 8.23 8.47
N ASP A 139 36.32 8.64 7.86
CA ASP A 139 35.95 8.24 6.49
C ASP A 139 36.56 9.20 5.45
N ASP A 140 36.85 10.45 5.78
CA ASP A 140 37.39 11.45 4.86
C ASP A 140 38.93 11.60 4.90
N CYS A 141 39.58 10.88 5.81
CA CYS A 141 41.01 10.80 6.05
C CYS A 141 41.67 12.14 6.47
N ASP A 142 40.93 13.06 7.10
CA ASP A 142 41.47 14.34 7.57
C ASP A 142 42.03 14.31 9.01
N GLY A 143 41.79 13.20 9.73
CA GLY A 143 42.23 12.94 11.09
C GLY A 143 41.24 13.36 12.19
N LEU A 144 40.04 13.80 11.81
CA LEU A 144 38.88 13.99 12.66
C LEU A 144 37.94 12.78 12.48
N VAL A 145 37.05 12.54 13.45
CA VAL A 145 36.12 11.40 13.41
C VAL A 145 34.77 11.91 13.85
N ASP A 146 33.72 11.60 13.09
CA ASP A 146 32.33 11.86 13.47
C ASP A 146 32.15 13.33 13.93
N ASP A 147 31.59 13.57 15.12
CA ASP A 147 31.32 14.91 15.69
C ASP A 147 32.55 15.83 15.82
N GLU A 148 33.77 15.28 15.78
CA GLU A 148 35.00 16.07 15.77
C GLU A 148 35.26 16.72 14.41
N ASP A 149 34.71 16.14 13.33
CA ASP A 149 34.77 16.67 11.98
C ASP A 149 33.62 17.64 11.69
N GLN A 150 33.95 18.93 11.58
CA GLN A 150 32.98 20.01 11.34
C GLN A 150 33.08 20.57 9.91
N ASP A 151 33.81 19.90 9.03
CA ASP A 151 34.16 20.41 7.71
C ASP A 151 32.95 20.49 6.74
N GLY A 152 31.87 19.78 7.08
CA GLY A 152 30.56 19.85 6.43
C GLY A 152 30.26 18.71 5.45
N LEU A 153 31.05 17.63 5.43
CA LEU A 153 30.79 16.43 4.62
C LEU A 153 30.10 15.30 5.38
N MET A 154 29.38 15.55 6.46
CA MET A 154 28.62 14.48 7.12
C MET A 154 27.40 14.00 6.30
N ASP A 155 27.15 12.69 6.32
CA ASP A 155 25.98 12.07 5.69
C ASP A 155 24.72 12.51 6.46
N PRO A 156 23.80 13.29 5.87
CA PRO A 156 22.58 13.71 6.56
C PRO A 156 21.78 12.52 7.08
N GLU A 157 21.84 11.37 6.41
CA GLU A 157 21.08 10.16 6.75
C GLU A 157 21.54 9.48 8.05
N ASP A 158 22.67 9.89 8.62
CA ASP A 158 23.21 9.36 9.88
C ASP A 158 23.14 10.39 11.03
N THR A 159 22.28 11.41 10.91
CA THR A 159 22.27 12.58 11.83
C THR A 159 21.00 12.67 12.66
N TRP A 160 21.09 13.36 13.79
CA TRP A 160 19.90 13.69 14.59
C TRP A 160 19.19 14.94 14.06
N ALA A 161 17.90 15.04 14.30
CA ALA A 161 17.11 16.20 13.91
C ALA A 161 16.09 16.51 15.00
N ARG A 162 15.83 17.79 15.23
CA ARG A 162 15.03 18.25 16.35
C ARG A 162 13.55 18.06 16.08
N ASP A 163 12.89 17.32 16.95
CA ASP A 163 11.44 17.08 16.99
C ASP A 163 10.90 17.83 18.22
N GLU A 164 10.17 18.92 17.98
CA GLU A 164 9.77 19.86 19.04
C GLU A 164 8.45 19.47 19.73
N ASP A 165 7.64 18.58 19.14
CA ASP A 165 6.33 18.17 19.64
C ASP A 165 6.11 16.64 19.74
N ASP A 166 7.15 15.86 19.47
CA ASP A 166 7.24 14.41 19.62
C ASP A 166 6.34 13.62 18.65
N ASP A 167 6.09 14.13 17.44
CA ASP A 167 5.29 13.44 16.41
C ASP A 167 6.11 12.53 15.47
N GLY A 168 7.44 12.61 15.55
CA GLY A 168 8.38 11.82 14.77
C GLY A 168 8.92 12.50 13.51
N TYR A 169 8.51 13.74 13.22
CA TYR A 169 8.97 14.55 12.11
C TYR A 169 9.84 15.70 12.64
N ALA A 170 11.00 15.88 12.01
CA ALA A 170 11.91 16.91 12.48
C ALA A 170 11.60 18.28 11.89
N SER A 171 11.69 19.30 12.72
CA SER A 171 11.55 20.71 12.33
C SER A 171 12.87 21.33 11.81
N GLU A 172 14.01 20.81 12.27
CA GLU A 172 15.35 21.27 11.91
C GLU A 172 16.36 20.12 12.00
N VAL A 173 17.23 19.98 11.00
CA VAL A 173 18.32 18.98 11.03
C VAL A 173 19.42 19.49 11.95
N PHE A 174 19.85 18.65 12.90
CA PHE A 174 20.89 18.98 13.87
C PHE A 174 22.05 18.00 13.74
N LEU A 175 23.14 18.47 13.14
CA LEU A 175 24.28 17.61 12.89
C LEU A 175 24.93 17.13 14.20
N ALA A 176 24.73 15.86 14.53
CA ALA A 176 25.33 15.15 15.64
C ALA A 176 25.28 13.64 15.37
N CYS A 177 26.26 12.90 15.88
CA CYS A 177 26.33 11.45 15.81
C CYS A 177 25.75 10.78 17.06
N GLU A 178 26.04 11.32 18.26
CA GLU A 178 25.42 10.83 19.48
C GLU A 178 24.01 11.39 19.67
N ASP A 179 23.10 10.55 20.18
CA ASP A 179 21.72 10.92 20.57
C ASP A 179 21.75 12.11 21.54
N PRO A 180 21.29 13.31 21.14
CA PRO A 180 21.28 14.47 22.01
C PRO A 180 20.28 14.34 23.18
N GLY A 181 19.38 13.36 23.13
CA GLY A 181 18.36 13.06 24.13
C GLY A 181 16.95 13.46 23.68
N ASP A 182 16.05 13.61 24.65
CA ASP A 182 14.64 13.92 24.41
C ASP A 182 14.45 15.12 23.45
N GLY A 183 13.53 15.00 22.48
CA GLY A 183 13.25 16.02 21.46
C GLY A 183 14.11 15.93 20.20
N PHE A 184 14.74 14.78 19.94
CA PHE A 184 15.46 14.49 18.70
C PHE A 184 15.06 13.14 18.10
N VAL A 185 15.03 13.07 16.77
CA VAL A 185 14.77 11.87 15.98
C VAL A 185 15.89 11.67 14.97
N LEU A 186 16.17 10.42 14.59
CA LEU A 186 17.16 10.11 13.56
C LEU A 186 16.62 10.55 12.18
N TRP A 187 17.34 11.45 11.52
CA TRP A 187 17.03 11.95 10.18
C TRP A 187 17.28 10.85 9.16
N GLY A 188 16.39 10.68 8.18
CA GLY A 188 16.60 9.72 7.08
C GLY A 188 16.09 8.29 7.32
N GLU A 189 15.90 7.82 8.56
CA GLU A 189 15.28 6.50 8.81
C GLU A 189 13.74 6.53 8.84
N ARG A 190 13.12 7.63 9.28
CA ARG A 190 11.65 7.76 9.34
C ARG A 190 11.06 8.68 8.27
N THR A 191 11.70 9.81 8.00
CA THR A 191 11.20 10.84 7.09
C THR A 191 12.36 11.70 6.62
N LYS A 192 12.30 12.16 5.36
CA LYS A 192 13.19 13.20 4.79
C LYS A 192 12.46 14.54 4.63
N GLU A 193 11.25 14.62 5.18
CA GLU A 193 10.33 15.73 5.03
C GLU A 193 10.29 16.49 6.36
N LEU A 194 10.60 17.79 6.30
CA LEU A 194 10.58 18.63 7.50
C LEU A 194 9.15 18.89 7.93
N ASP A 195 8.96 18.92 9.23
CA ASP A 195 7.72 19.34 9.84
C ASP A 195 7.46 20.85 9.56
N CYS A 196 6.26 21.15 9.07
CA CYS A 196 5.80 22.50 8.80
C CYS A 196 5.16 23.18 10.01
N ALA A 197 4.84 22.45 11.08
CA ALA A 197 4.26 22.97 12.30
C ALA A 197 4.95 22.44 13.57
N PRO A 198 6.16 22.94 13.90
CA PRO A 198 7.05 22.41 14.96
C PRO A 198 6.47 22.27 16.39
N LEU A 199 5.27 22.76 16.66
CA LEU A 199 4.67 22.77 17.99
C LEU A 199 3.25 22.16 17.98
N ASP A 200 2.83 21.57 16.87
CA ASP A 200 1.52 21.01 16.67
C ASP A 200 1.64 19.57 16.13
N PRO A 201 1.62 18.55 17.02
CA PRO A 201 1.85 17.15 16.64
C PRO A 201 0.71 16.57 15.79
N ASP A 202 -0.32 17.39 15.48
CA ASP A 202 -1.39 17.03 14.57
C ASP A 202 -1.13 17.45 13.11
N VAL A 203 -0.10 18.28 12.85
CA VAL A 203 0.26 18.81 11.54
C VAL A 203 1.71 18.43 11.22
N HIS A 204 1.88 17.44 10.36
CA HIS A 204 3.19 16.96 9.95
C HIS A 204 3.09 16.15 8.64
N PRO A 205 4.22 15.88 7.96
CA PRO A 205 4.18 15.15 6.72
C PRO A 205 3.49 13.78 6.80
N HIS A 206 2.83 13.39 5.71
CA HIS A 206 2.01 12.17 5.60
C HIS A 206 0.76 12.10 6.50
N ARG A 207 0.37 13.19 7.17
CA ARG A 207 -0.95 13.27 7.80
C ARG A 207 -2.07 13.38 6.78
N MET A 208 -3.29 13.14 7.23
CA MET A 208 -4.49 13.56 6.49
C MET A 208 -4.79 15.01 6.88
N ASP A 209 -5.19 15.81 5.91
CA ASP A 209 -5.53 17.21 6.14
C ASP A 209 -6.61 17.42 7.18
N ASP A 210 -6.47 18.53 7.92
CA ASP A 210 -7.44 18.90 8.93
C ASP A 210 -8.72 19.42 8.25
N CYS A 211 -9.68 18.51 8.14
CA CYS A 211 -11.01 18.79 7.62
C CYS A 211 -11.77 19.87 8.40
N ALA A 212 -11.55 20.01 9.72
CA ALA A 212 -12.25 20.98 10.55
C ALA A 212 -11.67 22.39 10.37
N ALA A 213 -10.35 22.51 10.30
CA ALA A 213 -9.67 23.79 10.06
C ALA A 213 -9.61 24.18 8.57
N ARG A 214 -9.84 23.22 7.65
CA ARG A 214 -9.53 23.35 6.22
C ARG A 214 -8.07 23.76 6.01
N ALA A 215 -7.19 23.10 6.73
CA ALA A 215 -5.76 23.35 6.73
C ALA A 215 -5.02 22.15 6.15
N ASP A 216 -3.99 22.44 5.38
CA ASP A 216 -2.96 21.49 4.98
C ASP A 216 -2.26 21.02 6.25
N ALA A 217 -2.54 19.79 6.66
CA ALA A 217 -1.94 19.17 7.83
C ALA A 217 -0.81 18.21 7.44
N ASN A 218 -0.66 17.90 6.15
CA ASN A 218 0.30 16.95 5.62
C ASN A 218 1.57 17.61 5.08
N CYS A 219 1.67 18.94 5.19
CA CYS A 219 2.81 19.76 4.82
C CYS A 219 3.22 19.69 3.33
N ASP A 220 2.31 19.31 2.42
CA ASP A 220 2.59 19.26 0.98
C ASP A 220 2.31 20.59 0.25
N GLY A 221 1.76 21.58 0.96
CA GLY A 221 1.39 22.90 0.46
C GLY A 221 0.03 22.96 -0.23
N VAL A 222 -0.73 21.88 -0.22
CA VAL A 222 -2.01 21.71 -0.92
C VAL A 222 -3.04 21.11 0.05
N PHE A 223 -4.13 21.86 0.29
CA PHE A 223 -5.26 21.26 0.98
C PHE A 223 -6.00 20.28 0.06
N GLU A 224 -5.98 18.99 0.39
CA GLU A 224 -6.65 17.88 -0.27
C GLU A 224 -7.95 17.52 0.48
N PRO A 225 -9.14 17.94 -0.01
CA PRO A 225 -10.42 17.63 0.65
C PRO A 225 -10.84 16.16 0.52
N VAL A 226 -10.09 15.38 -0.27
CA VAL A 226 -10.30 13.96 -0.52
C VAL A 226 -8.98 13.23 -0.30
N TYR A 227 -8.92 12.39 0.72
CA TYR A 227 -7.75 11.60 1.07
C TYR A 227 -7.99 10.12 0.77
N VAL A 228 -6.96 9.43 0.28
CA VAL A 228 -7.02 7.99 -0.03
C VAL A 228 -5.92 7.28 0.74
N GLU A 229 -6.29 6.45 1.70
CA GLU A 229 -5.34 5.59 2.39
C GLU A 229 -4.93 4.43 1.47
N GLU A 230 -3.71 4.48 0.95
CA GLU A 230 -3.11 3.37 0.20
C GLU A 230 -1.91 2.78 0.95
N PRO A 231 -1.76 1.45 1.03
CA PRO A 231 -0.64 0.88 1.76
C PRO A 231 0.71 0.97 1.01
N TRP A 232 0.78 1.06 -0.33
CA TRP A 232 2.08 1.05 -1.06
C TRP A 232 2.04 1.62 -2.51
N PHE A 233 2.53 2.86 -2.73
CA PHE A 233 3.29 3.45 -3.89
C PHE A 233 2.96 3.08 -5.39
N PRO A 234 3.69 3.68 -6.36
CA PRO A 234 3.31 4.81 -7.23
C PRO A 234 2.58 4.42 -8.54
N GLN A 235 1.73 5.35 -9.02
CA GLN A 235 1.25 5.56 -10.40
C GLN A 235 1.39 4.38 -11.41
N VAL A 236 0.28 3.74 -11.77
CA VAL A 236 0.18 2.86 -12.96
C VAL A 236 -0.99 3.28 -13.87
N PRO A 237 -0.80 3.37 -15.20
CA PRO A 237 -1.86 3.72 -16.13
C PRO A 237 -2.71 2.49 -16.55
N TYR A 238 -4.03 2.72 -16.63
CA TYR A 238 -5.12 1.94 -17.26
C TYR A 238 -5.79 0.80 -16.47
N SER A 239 -6.94 1.07 -15.83
CA SER A 239 -8.31 0.80 -16.34
C SER A 239 -9.36 1.24 -15.31
N SER A 240 -10.52 1.71 -15.80
CA SER A 240 -11.38 2.72 -15.17
C SER A 240 -12.43 2.19 -14.18
N ALA A 241 -12.02 1.92 -12.93
CA ALA A 241 -12.88 2.20 -11.78
C ALA A 241 -12.47 3.57 -11.25
N GLY A 242 -13.43 4.48 -11.16
CA GLY A 242 -13.18 5.89 -10.90
C GLY A 242 -14.08 6.39 -9.79
N PHE A 243 -13.50 6.86 -8.69
CA PHE A 243 -14.20 7.79 -7.82
C PHE A 243 -13.85 9.18 -8.32
N THR A 244 -14.75 9.77 -9.08
CA THR A 244 -14.55 11.15 -9.49
C THR A 244 -15.18 12.04 -8.46
N ALA A 245 -14.41 12.81 -7.69
CA ALA A 245 -14.96 13.83 -6.80
C ALA A 245 -14.34 15.19 -7.10
N ALA A 246 -15.18 16.21 -6.99
CA ALA A 246 -14.78 17.60 -7.06
C ALA A 246 -15.59 18.37 -6.03
N GLY A 247 -14.92 19.23 -5.25
CA GLY A 247 -15.61 20.28 -4.51
C GLY A 247 -16.52 21.11 -5.44
N GLU A 248 -17.43 21.89 -4.87
CA GLU A 248 -18.47 22.63 -5.62
C GLU A 248 -17.93 23.45 -6.82
N ASP A 249 -16.68 23.93 -6.71
CA ASP A 249 -15.97 24.76 -7.69
C ASP A 249 -14.83 24.05 -8.46
N ASP A 250 -14.49 22.80 -8.13
CA ASP A 250 -13.32 22.10 -8.68
C ASP A 250 -13.66 21.23 -9.90
N PRO A 251 -12.69 20.99 -10.80
CA PRO A 251 -12.86 20.02 -11.87
C PRO A 251 -12.89 18.59 -11.28
N PRO A 252 -13.78 17.71 -11.76
CA PRO A 252 -13.88 16.33 -11.29
C PRO A 252 -12.52 15.60 -11.36
N THR A 253 -11.95 15.21 -10.22
CA THR A 253 -10.69 14.44 -10.17
C THR A 253 -11.01 12.96 -10.19
N LEU A 254 -10.60 12.24 -11.24
CA LEU A 254 -10.73 10.80 -11.34
C LEU A 254 -9.72 10.13 -10.38
N ILE A 255 -10.20 9.57 -9.28
CA ILE A 255 -9.42 8.70 -8.40
C ILE A 255 -9.49 7.29 -8.98
N ALA A 256 -8.38 6.83 -9.54
CA ALA A 256 -8.21 5.43 -9.89
C ALA A 256 -8.10 4.61 -8.61
N ILE A 257 -8.76 3.46 -8.55
CA ILE A 257 -8.74 2.55 -7.40
C ILE A 257 -7.81 1.37 -7.76
N PRO A 258 -6.52 1.37 -7.35
CA PRO A 258 -5.58 0.31 -7.72
C PRO A 258 -5.63 -0.90 -6.75
N GLY A 259 -5.43 -2.11 -7.28
CA GLY A 259 -4.93 -3.25 -6.49
C GLY A 259 -5.97 -4.20 -5.87
N ASN A 260 -5.48 -5.02 -4.92
CA ASN A 260 -6.21 -6.09 -4.20
C ASN A 260 -6.27 -5.84 -2.68
N ASP A 261 -6.00 -4.61 -2.25
CA ASP A 261 -5.93 -4.24 -0.84
C ASP A 261 -7.16 -3.41 -0.45
N PRO A 262 -7.55 -3.40 0.85
CA PRO A 262 -8.61 -2.53 1.31
C PRO A 262 -8.27 -1.06 1.02
N ILE A 263 -9.27 -0.30 0.56
CA ILE A 263 -9.12 1.12 0.23
C ILE A 263 -10.14 1.91 1.05
N THR A 264 -9.65 2.95 1.71
CA THR A 264 -10.48 3.94 2.41
C THR A 264 -10.35 5.28 1.70
N ILE A 265 -11.48 5.83 1.27
CA ILE A 265 -11.61 7.20 0.76
C ILE A 265 -12.23 8.04 1.85
N ASP A 266 -11.47 9.02 2.32
CA ASP A 266 -11.84 9.95 3.35
C ASP A 266 -12.21 11.32 2.77
N LEU A 267 -13.36 11.84 3.18
CA LEU A 267 -13.94 13.06 2.63
C LEU A 267 -14.13 14.10 3.72
N CYS A 268 -13.50 15.26 3.55
CA CYS A 268 -13.76 16.41 4.41
C CYS A 268 -15.17 16.99 4.16
N PRO A 269 -15.72 17.80 5.08
CA PRO A 269 -16.94 18.55 4.85
C PRO A 269 -16.94 19.31 3.52
N GLY A 270 -17.95 19.06 2.69
CA GLY A 270 -18.05 19.61 1.35
C GLY A 270 -19.14 18.92 0.52
N THR A 271 -19.47 19.54 -0.61
CA THR A 271 -20.30 18.92 -1.64
C THR A 271 -19.42 18.47 -2.78
N TYR A 272 -19.46 17.16 -3.06
CA TYR A 272 -18.69 16.48 -4.07
C TYR A 272 -19.60 16.02 -5.20
N ARG A 273 -19.35 16.51 -6.42
CA ARG A 273 -20.02 15.93 -7.59
C ARG A 273 -19.36 14.60 -7.91
N VAL A 274 -20.12 13.51 -7.82
CA VAL A 274 -19.55 12.17 -7.97
C VAL A 274 -20.15 11.32 -9.07
N MET A 275 -19.25 10.60 -9.75
CA MET A 275 -19.55 9.37 -10.44
C MET A 275 -18.70 8.29 -9.79
N LEU A 276 -19.34 7.25 -9.24
CA LEU A 276 -18.66 6.11 -8.64
C LEU A 276 -19.09 4.84 -9.37
N ASP A 277 -18.24 4.39 -10.28
CA ASP A 277 -18.39 3.12 -10.99
C ASP A 277 -17.25 2.19 -10.56
N LEU A 278 -17.57 1.17 -9.77
CA LEU A 278 -16.61 0.19 -9.29
C LEU A 278 -16.43 -1.00 -10.28
N GLY A 279 -16.76 -0.79 -11.57
CA GLY A 279 -16.97 -1.84 -12.57
C GLY A 279 -15.74 -2.60 -13.15
N THR A 280 -15.80 -3.92 -12.98
CA THR A 280 -15.47 -5.02 -13.93
C THR A 280 -14.03 -5.35 -14.40
N SER A 281 -12.99 -4.57 -14.10
CA SER A 281 -11.62 -4.96 -14.45
C SER A 281 -10.67 -5.01 -13.25
N PHE A 282 -10.26 -6.24 -12.88
CA PHE A 282 -9.32 -6.64 -11.81
C PHE A 282 -9.89 -6.59 -10.38
N ALA A 283 -9.36 -7.28 -9.38
CA ALA A 283 -8.84 -8.63 -9.21
C ALA A 283 -9.15 -8.98 -7.73
N TRP A 284 -8.85 -10.20 -7.31
CA TRP A 284 -9.25 -10.82 -6.03
C TRP A 284 -9.05 -9.96 -4.77
N ARG A 285 -10.17 -9.62 -4.10
CA ARG A 285 -10.28 -8.93 -2.80
C ARG A 285 -10.08 -7.43 -2.89
N THR A 286 -11.12 -6.66 -2.61
CA THR A 286 -10.98 -5.28 -2.12
C THR A 286 -12.18 -4.99 -1.22
N ASP A 287 -11.91 -4.69 0.05
CA ASP A 287 -12.88 -4.00 0.88
C ASP A 287 -12.75 -2.51 0.56
N PHE A 288 -13.87 -1.84 0.35
CA PHE A 288 -13.89 -0.45 -0.07
C PHE A 288 -14.73 0.35 0.91
N THR A 289 -14.18 1.45 1.43
CA THR A 289 -14.87 2.33 2.38
C THR A 289 -14.84 3.76 1.87
N VAL A 290 -16.00 4.43 1.83
CA VAL A 290 -16.09 5.89 1.68
C VAL A 290 -16.62 6.46 2.98
N ARG A 291 -15.83 7.32 3.62
CA ARG A 291 -16.11 7.86 4.95
C ARG A 291 -16.09 9.38 4.93
N GLY A 292 -17.14 10.00 5.47
CA GLY A 292 -17.19 11.44 5.70
C GLY A 292 -16.66 11.82 7.08
N HIS A 293 -15.77 12.82 7.16
CA HIS A 293 -15.19 13.35 8.41
C HIS A 293 -15.95 14.54 9.02
N GLY A 294 -17.20 14.74 8.62
CA GLY A 294 -18.06 15.75 9.22
C GLY A 294 -18.57 15.38 10.62
N ALA A 295 -18.94 16.39 11.40
CA ALA A 295 -19.66 16.21 12.68
C ALA A 295 -21.04 15.54 12.46
N SER A 296 -21.58 15.63 11.25
CA SER A 296 -22.81 14.98 10.83
C SER A 296 -22.73 14.55 9.35
N PRO A 297 -23.56 13.58 8.91
CA PRO A 297 -23.56 13.15 7.52
C PRO A 297 -24.07 14.20 6.52
N GLU A 298 -24.67 15.31 6.98
CA GLU A 298 -25.09 16.41 6.10
C GLU A 298 -23.93 17.29 5.64
N GLU A 299 -22.80 17.25 6.36
CA GLU A 299 -21.63 18.08 6.05
C GLU A 299 -20.82 17.53 4.87
N VAL A 300 -20.95 16.23 4.57
CA VAL A 300 -20.28 15.55 3.46
C VAL A 300 -21.34 15.06 2.48
N VAL A 301 -21.48 15.74 1.34
CA VAL A 301 -22.51 15.46 0.35
C VAL A 301 -21.90 14.93 -0.93
N LEU A 302 -22.29 13.74 -1.34
CA LEU A 302 -22.03 13.15 -2.63
C LEU A 302 -23.23 13.43 -3.56
N ASP A 303 -23.09 14.38 -4.47
CA ASP A 303 -24.11 14.74 -5.46
C ASP A 303 -23.92 13.95 -6.76
N ALA A 304 -24.80 12.96 -6.97
CA ALA A 304 -24.83 12.12 -8.16
C ALA A 304 -25.71 12.70 -9.30
N ALA A 305 -26.40 13.84 -9.09
CA ALA A 305 -27.31 14.41 -10.10
C ALA A 305 -26.62 14.71 -11.43
N HIS A 306 -25.33 15.08 -11.38
CA HIS A 306 -24.54 15.46 -12.54
C HIS A 306 -23.98 14.26 -13.32
N ALA A 307 -23.81 13.11 -12.66
CA ALA A 307 -23.28 11.91 -13.29
C ALA A 307 -24.35 11.16 -14.11
N GLY A 308 -25.65 11.42 -13.84
CA GLY A 308 -26.76 10.69 -14.47
C GLY A 308 -26.71 9.19 -14.25
N ARG A 309 -25.93 8.74 -13.25
CA ARG A 309 -25.64 7.36 -12.93
C ARG A 309 -25.50 7.19 -11.43
N THR A 310 -25.98 6.04 -11.00
CA THR A 310 -25.97 5.52 -9.64
C THR A 310 -24.57 5.11 -9.21
N VAL A 311 -24.28 5.08 -7.90
CA VAL A 311 -23.15 4.33 -7.36
C VAL A 311 -23.36 2.84 -7.66
N VAL A 312 -22.51 2.24 -8.48
CA VAL A 312 -22.60 0.81 -8.80
C VAL A 312 -21.56 0.03 -8.00
N VAL A 313 -22.04 -0.87 -7.16
CA VAL A 313 -21.24 -1.83 -6.39
C VAL A 313 -21.42 -3.22 -7.03
N PRO A 314 -20.46 -3.69 -7.84
CA PRO A 314 -20.60 -4.99 -8.49
C PRO A 314 -20.48 -6.13 -7.46
N PRO A 315 -21.14 -7.27 -7.71
CA PRO A 315 -20.93 -8.45 -6.90
C PRO A 315 -19.56 -9.06 -7.23
N TRP A 316 -18.72 -9.25 -6.21
CA TRP A 316 -17.37 -9.80 -6.36
C TRP A 316 -17.31 -11.30 -6.03
N ALA A 317 -16.33 -12.02 -6.59
CA ALA A 317 -16.40 -13.45 -6.88
C ALA A 317 -16.28 -14.42 -5.67
N ASN A 318 -17.06 -15.52 -5.77
CA ASN A 318 -16.87 -16.87 -5.23
C ASN A 318 -16.62 -17.05 -3.72
N LEU A 319 -17.71 -17.28 -2.98
CA LEU A 319 -17.68 -17.98 -1.68
C LEU A 319 -16.95 -19.34 -1.76
N ASP A 320 -16.87 -19.94 -2.95
CA ASP A 320 -16.46 -21.34 -3.17
C ASP A 320 -14.95 -21.59 -3.11
N GLN A 321 -14.09 -20.57 -3.08
CA GLN A 321 -12.62 -20.78 -3.01
C GLN A 321 -11.90 -20.11 -1.82
N ILE A 322 -12.44 -19.06 -1.20
CA ILE A 322 -11.70 -18.31 -0.16
C ILE A 322 -12.56 -17.80 1.03
N GLY A 323 -13.88 -18.04 1.03
CA GLY A 323 -14.73 -17.84 2.22
C GLY A 323 -14.91 -16.39 2.71
N ARG A 324 -14.64 -15.36 1.91
CA ARG A 324 -14.91 -13.95 2.25
C ARG A 324 -15.56 -13.23 1.06
N ALA A 325 -16.72 -12.62 1.30
CA ALA A 325 -17.37 -11.69 0.38
C ALA A 325 -16.70 -10.31 0.48
N SER A 326 -16.50 -9.63 -0.65
CA SER A 326 -15.97 -8.26 -0.65
C SER A 326 -17.03 -7.29 -0.11
N VAL A 327 -16.58 -6.29 0.64
CA VAL A 327 -17.47 -5.35 1.34
C VAL A 327 -17.30 -3.93 0.80
N ALA A 328 -18.40 -3.31 0.39
CA ALA A 328 -18.48 -1.87 0.17
C ALA A 328 -19.14 -1.20 1.39
N ARG A 329 -18.51 -0.14 1.92
CA ARG A 329 -18.97 0.61 3.09
C ARG A 329 -19.11 2.09 2.75
N PHE A 330 -20.22 2.68 3.17
CA PHE A 330 -20.43 4.12 3.15
C PHE A 330 -20.76 4.57 4.56
N GLU A 331 -20.01 5.55 5.06
CA GLU A 331 -20.05 5.96 6.46
C GLU A 331 -20.17 7.48 6.57
N ASN A 332 -21.13 7.95 7.37
CA ASN A 332 -21.25 9.36 7.79
C ASN A 332 -21.28 10.39 6.64
N LEU A 333 -22.12 10.16 5.63
CA LEU A 333 -22.23 11.03 4.47
C LEU A 333 -23.65 11.04 3.89
N THR A 334 -23.91 12.00 3.02
CA THR A 334 -25.15 12.11 2.25
C THR A 334 -24.88 11.70 0.81
N LEU A 335 -25.69 10.82 0.21
CA LEU A 335 -25.78 10.68 -1.24
C LEU A 335 -27.08 11.32 -1.71
N THR A 336 -27.00 12.18 -2.72
CA THR A 336 -28.16 12.92 -3.23
C THR A 336 -28.23 12.96 -4.74
N GLY A 337 -29.44 13.16 -5.27
CA GLY A 337 -29.65 13.51 -6.66
C GLY A 337 -29.49 12.35 -7.63
N GLY A 338 -29.25 11.13 -7.14
CA GLY A 338 -29.06 9.94 -7.97
C GLY A 338 -30.27 9.65 -8.87
N ARG A 339 -30.00 9.37 -10.14
CA ARG A 339 -31.00 9.04 -11.17
C ARG A 339 -30.54 7.82 -11.95
N ALA A 340 -31.19 6.68 -11.72
CA ALA A 340 -30.98 5.53 -12.60
C ALA A 340 -31.59 5.85 -13.98
N PRO A 341 -30.92 5.44 -15.09
CA PRO A 341 -31.53 5.46 -16.41
C PRO A 341 -32.85 4.69 -16.46
N ASP A 342 -33.71 5.01 -17.44
CA ASP A 342 -34.99 4.31 -17.64
C ASP A 342 -34.76 2.78 -17.78
N GLY A 343 -35.48 1.99 -17.00
CA GLY A 343 -35.34 0.54 -16.93
C GLY A 343 -34.25 0.03 -15.98
N GLU A 344 -33.43 0.91 -15.41
CA GLU A 344 -32.37 0.54 -14.47
C GLU A 344 -32.83 0.66 -12.99
N ARG A 345 -31.99 0.14 -12.10
CA ARG A 345 -32.29 -0.02 -10.67
C ARG A 345 -31.34 0.79 -9.81
N GLY A 346 -31.78 1.15 -8.61
CA GLY A 346 -30.97 1.86 -7.62
C GLY A 346 -30.81 3.31 -8.05
N GLY A 347 -31.53 4.26 -7.48
CA GLY A 347 -31.37 5.66 -7.89
C GLY A 347 -30.06 6.26 -7.40
N CYS A 348 -29.73 6.02 -6.13
CA CYS A 348 -28.47 6.47 -5.53
C CYS A 348 -27.43 5.36 -5.43
N ILE A 349 -27.84 4.14 -5.05
CA ILE A 349 -26.94 2.97 -4.96
C ILE A 349 -27.56 1.75 -5.65
N LEU A 350 -26.78 1.09 -6.49
CA LEU A 350 -27.06 -0.22 -7.08
C LEU A 350 -25.96 -1.18 -6.65
N GLN A 351 -26.30 -2.19 -5.86
CA GLN A 351 -25.44 -3.35 -5.66
C GLN A 351 -25.90 -4.46 -6.60
N GLY A 352 -25.17 -4.69 -7.70
CA GLY A 352 -25.61 -5.60 -8.76
C GLY A 352 -24.84 -5.44 -10.06
N GLY A 353 -25.38 -5.98 -11.16
CA GLY A 353 -24.81 -5.77 -12.50
C GLY A 353 -23.89 -6.87 -13.05
N ASN A 354 -23.78 -8.02 -12.37
CA ASN A 354 -23.18 -9.21 -12.98
C ASN A 354 -24.19 -10.37 -13.02
N ASP A 355 -24.24 -11.08 -14.15
CA ASP A 355 -25.13 -12.23 -14.34
C ASP A 355 -24.60 -13.53 -13.73
N ASP A 356 -23.45 -13.46 -13.04
CA ASP A 356 -22.82 -14.62 -12.42
C ASP A 356 -23.55 -15.05 -11.13
N PRO A 357 -24.21 -16.23 -11.11
CA PRO A 357 -24.91 -16.74 -9.93
C PRO A 357 -23.96 -17.12 -8.78
N HIS A 358 -22.64 -17.12 -8.98
CA HIS A 358 -21.63 -17.43 -7.95
C HIS A 358 -20.99 -16.17 -7.33
N SER A 359 -21.44 -14.98 -7.73
CA SER A 359 -20.94 -13.71 -7.18
C SER A 359 -21.78 -13.27 -5.97
N SER A 360 -21.10 -12.82 -4.91
CA SER A 360 -21.75 -12.34 -3.68
C SER A 360 -20.87 -11.29 -3.00
N GLY A 361 -21.45 -10.15 -2.66
CA GLY A 361 -20.81 -9.06 -1.92
C GLY A 361 -21.68 -8.57 -0.77
N ALA A 362 -21.11 -7.70 0.07
CA ALA A 362 -21.82 -7.01 1.12
C ALA A 362 -21.80 -5.49 0.89
N LEU A 363 -22.96 -4.86 0.99
CA LEU A 363 -23.08 -3.41 1.08
C LEU A 363 -23.43 -3.04 2.52
N THR A 364 -22.64 -2.15 3.11
CA THR A 364 -22.88 -1.58 4.44
C THR A 364 -23.07 -0.08 4.32
N LEU A 365 -24.15 0.43 4.89
CA LEU A 365 -24.44 1.85 5.01
C LEU A 365 -24.53 2.18 6.51
N ASP A 366 -23.70 3.07 7.02
CA ASP A 366 -23.69 3.47 8.43
C ASP A 366 -23.78 5.00 8.57
N ARG A 367 -24.83 5.48 9.25
CA ARG A 367 -25.14 6.91 9.39
C ARG A 367 -25.16 7.64 8.03
N VAL A 368 -25.80 7.03 7.04
CA VAL A 368 -25.90 7.58 5.67
C VAL A 368 -27.26 8.23 5.44
N LEU A 369 -27.26 9.39 4.76
CA LEU A 369 -28.48 10.02 4.28
C LEU A 369 -28.63 9.80 2.77
N LEU A 370 -29.75 9.28 2.31
CA LEU A 370 -30.07 9.14 0.89
C LEU A 370 -31.23 10.08 0.55
N ARG A 371 -30.99 11.04 -0.34
CA ARG A 371 -31.94 12.13 -0.62
C ARG A 371 -32.18 12.31 -2.10
N ASP A 372 -33.43 12.63 -2.47
CA ASP A 372 -33.81 12.91 -3.86
C ASP A 372 -33.22 11.88 -4.82
N CYS A 373 -33.58 10.60 -4.65
CA CYS A 373 -33.07 9.49 -5.46
C CYS A 373 -34.21 8.93 -6.33
N ARG A 374 -33.96 8.64 -7.61
CA ARG A 374 -35.01 8.10 -8.51
C ARG A 374 -34.53 6.95 -9.37
N ALA A 375 -35.36 5.93 -9.53
CA ALA A 375 -35.13 4.79 -10.42
C ALA A 375 -36.46 4.16 -10.89
N ASP A 376 -36.39 3.11 -11.71
CA ASP A 376 -37.58 2.28 -11.94
C ASP A 376 -37.83 1.30 -10.80
N VAL A 377 -36.75 0.85 -10.15
CA VAL A 377 -36.76 -0.12 -9.06
C VAL A 377 -35.71 0.28 -8.04
N GLY A 378 -36.05 0.34 -6.75
CA GLY A 378 -35.09 0.73 -5.71
C GLY A 378 -34.73 2.21 -5.84
N GLY A 379 -35.65 3.11 -5.50
CA GLY A 379 -35.49 4.53 -5.76
C GLY A 379 -34.26 5.13 -5.08
N ALA A 380 -33.92 4.72 -3.87
CA ALA A 380 -32.62 5.03 -3.26
C ALA A 380 -31.60 3.90 -3.44
N VAL A 381 -31.93 2.68 -2.98
CA VAL A 381 -31.04 1.52 -3.02
C VAL A 381 -31.70 0.37 -3.76
N ALA A 382 -30.95 -0.27 -4.65
CA ALA A 382 -31.31 -1.58 -5.19
C ALA A 382 -30.18 -2.58 -4.92
N VAL A 383 -30.54 -3.76 -4.41
CA VAL A 383 -29.59 -4.87 -4.21
C VAL A 383 -30.08 -6.07 -4.97
N GLU A 384 -29.21 -6.63 -5.79
CA GLU A 384 -29.49 -7.80 -6.62
C GLU A 384 -28.94 -9.09 -6.01
N ARG A 385 -29.37 -10.21 -6.59
CA ARG A 385 -29.07 -11.63 -6.30
C ARG A 385 -27.82 -11.87 -5.43
N ASN A 386 -27.96 -12.77 -4.47
CA ASN A 386 -26.85 -13.33 -3.67
C ASN A 386 -26.03 -12.32 -2.83
N ASN A 387 -26.43 -11.05 -2.77
CA ASN A 387 -25.74 -10.02 -1.99
C ASN A 387 -26.37 -9.82 -0.60
N MET A 388 -25.60 -9.18 0.28
CA MET A 388 -26.03 -8.82 1.63
C MET A 388 -26.08 -7.30 1.77
N LEU A 389 -27.11 -6.80 2.47
CA LEU A 389 -27.27 -5.38 2.80
C LEU A 389 -27.37 -5.20 4.30
N THR A 390 -26.52 -4.33 4.84
CA THR A 390 -26.61 -3.85 6.23
C THR A 390 -26.78 -2.34 6.23
N MET A 391 -27.79 -1.85 6.96
CA MET A 391 -28.09 -0.43 7.11
C MET A 391 -28.19 -0.08 8.60
N THR A 392 -27.36 0.83 9.06
CA THR A 392 -27.36 1.35 10.44
C THR A 392 -27.60 2.85 10.42
N ASP A 393 -28.63 3.32 11.12
CA ASP A 393 -28.99 4.74 11.21
C ASP A 393 -29.09 5.46 9.85
N VAL A 394 -29.62 4.76 8.85
CA VAL A 394 -29.79 5.29 7.49
C VAL A 394 -31.12 6.02 7.35
N VAL A 395 -31.09 7.25 6.85
CA VAL A 395 -32.29 8.05 6.58
C VAL A 395 -32.49 8.19 5.07
N ILE A 396 -33.68 7.83 4.60
CA ILE A 396 -34.06 7.91 3.19
C ILE A 396 -35.20 8.91 3.05
N THR A 397 -34.99 9.95 2.24
CA THR A 397 -35.98 11.02 2.03
C THR A 397 -36.16 11.32 0.55
N ASP A 398 -37.39 11.59 0.10
CA ASP A 398 -37.66 11.99 -1.31
C ASP A 398 -37.14 10.95 -2.33
N ALA A 399 -37.28 9.67 -2.01
CA ALA A 399 -36.81 8.56 -2.85
C ALA A 399 -37.98 7.89 -3.59
N HIS A 400 -37.86 7.78 -4.92
CA HIS A 400 -38.98 7.37 -5.76
C HIS A 400 -38.59 6.30 -6.78
N ALA A 401 -39.37 5.22 -6.80
CA ALA A 401 -39.31 4.21 -7.83
C ALA A 401 -40.56 4.27 -8.70
N THR A 402 -40.48 3.99 -10.01
CA THR A 402 -41.70 3.92 -10.85
C THR A 402 -42.48 2.62 -10.64
N GLN A 403 -41.77 1.51 -10.33
CA GLN A 403 -42.36 0.17 -10.20
C GLN A 403 -42.44 -0.29 -8.75
N ARG A 404 -41.30 -0.38 -8.05
CA ARG A 404 -41.23 -0.97 -6.69
C ARG A 404 -40.02 -0.51 -5.88
N GLY A 405 -40.12 -0.59 -4.56
CA GLY A 405 -39.04 -0.27 -3.64
C GLY A 405 -38.66 1.20 -3.74
N GLY A 406 -39.57 2.12 -3.43
CA GLY A 406 -39.31 3.56 -3.55
C GLY A 406 -38.07 4.01 -2.75
N GLY A 407 -37.91 3.52 -1.54
CA GLY A 407 -36.65 3.58 -0.79
C GLY A 407 -35.69 2.47 -1.23
N VAL A 408 -36.01 1.23 -0.88
CA VAL A 408 -35.13 0.07 -1.08
C VAL A 408 -35.84 -1.05 -1.85
N ASP A 409 -35.23 -1.57 -2.92
CA ASP A 409 -35.54 -2.89 -3.50
C ASP A 409 -34.40 -3.86 -3.14
N PHE A 410 -34.74 -4.96 -2.48
CA PHE A 410 -33.75 -5.95 -2.05
C PHE A 410 -34.09 -7.32 -2.63
N GLU A 411 -33.16 -7.91 -3.38
CA GLU A 411 -33.21 -9.27 -3.91
C GLU A 411 -31.95 -10.06 -3.54
N GLY A 412 -31.64 -10.23 -2.25
CA GLY A 412 -30.37 -10.82 -1.79
C GLY A 412 -30.51 -11.96 -0.77
N LEU A 413 -29.39 -12.28 -0.12
CA LEU A 413 -29.28 -13.31 0.92
C LEU A 413 -29.66 -12.77 2.29
N SER A 414 -29.12 -11.62 2.70
CA SER A 414 -29.39 -11.09 4.05
C SER A 414 -29.65 -9.60 4.00
N LEU A 415 -30.72 -9.18 4.68
CA LEU A 415 -31.04 -7.77 4.89
C LEU A 415 -31.10 -7.51 6.40
N THR A 416 -30.22 -6.64 6.88
CA THR A 416 -30.22 -6.14 8.25
C THR A 416 -30.38 -4.63 8.25
N MET A 417 -31.34 -4.14 9.01
CA MET A 417 -31.55 -2.71 9.22
C MET A 417 -31.73 -2.42 10.71
N SER A 418 -30.96 -1.47 11.24
CA SER A 418 -31.06 -1.01 12.63
C SER A 418 -31.06 0.51 12.71
N GLY A 419 -32.09 1.09 13.32
CA GLY A 419 -32.28 2.54 13.32
C GLY A 419 -32.64 3.09 11.93
N GLY A 420 -32.71 4.43 11.81
CA GLY A 420 -33.03 5.10 10.55
C GLY A 420 -34.52 5.31 10.28
N SER A 421 -34.82 6.03 9.20
CA SER A 421 -36.18 6.46 8.87
C SER A 421 -36.42 6.69 7.38
N PHE A 422 -37.66 6.50 6.94
CA PHE A 422 -38.12 6.73 5.58
C PHE A 422 -39.19 7.82 5.55
N SER A 423 -39.02 8.81 4.67
CA SER A 423 -39.98 9.90 4.49
C SER A 423 -40.10 10.31 3.03
N ASP A 424 -41.31 10.71 2.61
CA ASP A 424 -41.59 11.14 1.23
C ASP A 424 -41.14 10.13 0.15
N VAL A 425 -41.21 8.83 0.46
CA VAL A 425 -40.85 7.75 -0.47
C VAL A 425 -42.08 7.23 -1.24
N SER A 426 -41.92 6.85 -2.51
CA SER A 426 -43.06 6.32 -3.28
C SER A 426 -42.71 5.28 -4.36
N ALA A 427 -43.66 4.39 -4.60
CA ALA A 427 -43.62 3.39 -5.69
C ALA A 427 -45.04 3.15 -6.25
N PRO A 428 -45.50 3.92 -7.25
CA PRO A 428 -46.88 3.87 -7.74
C PRO A 428 -47.21 2.57 -8.48
N GLY A 429 -46.21 1.79 -8.92
CA GLY A 429 -46.38 0.42 -9.40
C GLY A 429 -46.91 -0.56 -8.33
N GLY A 430 -47.01 -0.10 -7.07
CA GLY A 430 -47.79 -0.74 -6.02
C GLY A 430 -47.05 -1.83 -5.27
N GLN A 431 -45.71 -1.81 -5.29
CA GLN A 431 -44.87 -2.79 -4.61
C GLN A 431 -43.87 -2.10 -3.67
N GLY A 432 -44.23 -1.91 -2.40
CA GLY A 432 -43.34 -1.37 -1.37
C GLY A 432 -42.78 0.03 -1.65
N ALA A 433 -43.37 1.07 -1.06
CA ALA A 433 -42.89 2.44 -1.14
C ALA A 433 -41.61 2.68 -0.34
N ALA A 434 -41.51 2.24 0.92
CA ALA A 434 -40.23 2.32 1.65
C ALA A 434 -39.33 1.11 1.35
N LEU A 435 -39.88 -0.10 1.43
CA LEU A 435 -39.12 -1.34 1.24
C LEU A 435 -39.91 -2.37 0.42
N ALA A 436 -39.25 -2.91 -0.60
CA ALA A 436 -39.67 -4.10 -1.35
C ALA A 436 -38.57 -5.18 -1.22
N ALA A 437 -38.80 -6.22 -0.43
CA ALA A 437 -37.78 -7.25 -0.17
C ALA A 437 -38.19 -8.63 -0.68
N ARG A 438 -37.27 -9.31 -1.37
CA ARG A 438 -37.40 -10.68 -1.89
C ARG A 438 -36.21 -11.51 -1.45
N LEU A 439 -36.47 -12.49 -0.58
CA LEU A 439 -35.46 -13.37 0.00
C LEU A 439 -35.69 -14.83 -0.44
N PRO A 440 -34.62 -15.59 -0.76
CA PRO A 440 -34.70 -17.03 -0.97
C PRO A 440 -34.89 -17.80 0.36
N VAL A 441 -35.02 -19.12 0.27
CA VAL A 441 -35.25 -20.01 1.44
C VAL A 441 -34.06 -19.95 2.40
N GLU A 442 -34.33 -20.02 3.71
CA GLU A 442 -33.32 -20.09 4.80
C GLU A 442 -32.47 -18.82 5.04
N GLN A 443 -32.96 -17.67 4.61
CA GLN A 443 -32.26 -16.39 4.72
C GLN A 443 -32.74 -15.49 5.88
N SER A 444 -31.90 -14.53 6.28
CA SER A 444 -32.17 -13.61 7.40
C SER A 444 -32.68 -12.25 6.95
N LEU A 445 -33.82 -11.84 7.51
CA LEU A 445 -34.32 -10.47 7.54
C LEU A 445 -34.35 -10.00 8.99
N SER A 446 -33.66 -8.92 9.30
CA SER A 446 -33.64 -8.30 10.63
C SER A 446 -33.94 -6.82 10.52
N LEU A 447 -35.03 -6.38 11.14
CA LEU A 447 -35.40 -4.96 11.25
C LEU A 447 -35.51 -4.59 12.74
N GLN A 448 -34.72 -3.62 13.18
CA GLN A 448 -34.69 -3.18 14.57
C GLN A 448 -34.80 -1.65 14.64
N SER A 449 -35.85 -1.13 15.27
CA SER A 449 -36.04 0.32 15.49
C SER A 449 -35.99 1.17 14.21
N VAL A 450 -36.44 0.63 13.08
CA VAL A 450 -36.52 1.34 11.78
C VAL A 450 -37.91 1.98 11.64
N ASP A 451 -37.97 3.27 11.32
CA ASP A 451 -39.23 3.94 10.97
C ASP A 451 -39.48 3.90 9.45
N LEU A 452 -40.38 3.03 8.99
CA LEU A 452 -40.72 2.91 7.57
C LEU A 452 -41.71 3.99 7.10
N GLY A 453 -42.18 4.89 7.97
CA GLY A 453 -43.20 5.89 7.65
C GLY A 453 -44.60 5.30 7.40
N ALA A 454 -45.56 6.17 7.09
CA ALA A 454 -46.94 5.80 6.77
C ALA A 454 -47.10 5.51 5.27
N VAL A 455 -46.46 4.46 4.79
CA VAL A 455 -46.44 4.09 3.37
C VAL A 455 -46.71 2.59 3.18
N THR A 456 -47.07 2.17 1.97
CA THR A 456 -47.25 0.75 1.63
C THR A 456 -45.90 0.03 1.64
N ASN A 457 -45.80 -1.15 2.25
CA ASN A 457 -44.54 -1.92 2.36
C ASN A 457 -44.79 -3.39 2.03
N ASP A 458 -43.95 -3.98 1.19
CA ASP A 458 -44.20 -5.31 0.61
C ASP A 458 -43.00 -6.24 0.86
N PHE A 459 -43.28 -7.44 1.39
CA PHE A 459 -42.26 -8.44 1.67
C PHE A 459 -42.64 -9.77 1.03
N ALA A 460 -41.79 -10.33 0.19
CA ALA A 460 -42.01 -11.61 -0.46
C ALA A 460 -40.94 -12.63 -0.05
N LEU A 461 -41.33 -13.69 0.64
CA LEU A 461 -40.48 -14.84 0.92
C LEU A 461 -40.67 -15.88 -0.20
N ARG A 462 -39.59 -16.20 -0.91
CA ARG A 462 -39.61 -17.21 -1.99
C ARG A 462 -39.05 -18.51 -1.45
N THR A 463 -39.92 -19.51 -1.32
CA THR A 463 -39.52 -20.89 -1.07
C THR A 463 -39.41 -21.64 -2.40
N GLU A 464 -38.75 -22.81 -2.44
CA GLU A 464 -38.61 -23.62 -3.66
C GLU A 464 -39.96 -24.03 -4.30
N ALA A 465 -41.10 -23.83 -3.62
CA ALA A 465 -42.43 -24.21 -4.12
C ALA A 465 -43.52 -23.12 -4.03
N GLU A 466 -43.39 -22.08 -3.21
CA GLU A 466 -44.41 -21.04 -3.01
C GLU A 466 -43.81 -19.66 -2.72
N THR A 467 -44.44 -18.60 -3.24
CA THR A 467 -44.14 -17.21 -2.86
C THR A 467 -45.19 -16.73 -1.86
N VAL A 468 -44.76 -16.39 -0.64
CA VAL A 468 -45.63 -15.76 0.36
C VAL A 468 -45.33 -14.27 0.38
N VAL A 469 -46.29 -13.45 -0.03
CA VAL A 469 -46.21 -11.99 0.07
C VAL A 469 -46.93 -11.54 1.35
N ARG A 470 -46.27 -10.69 2.15
CA ARG A 470 -46.82 -10.04 3.33
C ARG A 470 -46.72 -8.53 3.15
N ASP A 471 -47.86 -7.85 3.19
CA ASP A 471 -47.91 -6.39 3.24
C ASP A 471 -47.86 -5.95 4.71
N LEU A 472 -46.86 -5.16 5.10
CA LEU A 472 -46.83 -4.53 6.42
C LEU A 472 -47.62 -3.22 6.33
N ALA A 473 -48.83 -3.22 6.89
CA ALA A 473 -49.65 -2.02 7.03
C ALA A 473 -49.04 -1.01 8.03
N ASP A 474 -49.54 0.23 8.02
CA ASP A 474 -49.05 1.37 8.79
C ASP A 474 -48.69 1.04 10.27
N GLY A 475 -47.47 1.36 10.69
CA GLY A 475 -46.98 1.23 12.07
C GLY A 475 -46.24 -0.07 12.44
N ALA A 476 -45.67 -0.80 11.47
CA ALA A 476 -45.04 -2.08 11.72
C ALA A 476 -43.63 -2.01 12.35
N SER A 477 -43.46 -2.64 13.52
CA SER A 477 -42.20 -3.22 14.00
C SER A 477 -42.19 -4.72 13.67
N LEU A 478 -41.08 -5.29 13.18
CA LEU A 478 -40.92 -6.74 13.24
C LEU A 478 -39.48 -7.22 13.52
N THR A 479 -39.35 -7.85 14.68
CA THR A 479 -38.29 -8.77 15.13
C THR A 479 -38.93 -10.15 15.35
N CYS A 480 -38.36 -11.22 14.81
CA CYS A 480 -38.64 -12.60 15.25
C CYS A 480 -37.35 -13.44 15.19
N THR A 481 -37.01 -14.10 16.30
CA THR A 481 -36.09 -15.26 16.38
C THR A 481 -36.84 -16.45 17.04
N PRO A 482 -36.22 -17.63 17.19
CA PRO A 482 -36.26 -18.83 16.34
C PRO A 482 -37.60 -19.62 16.25
N THR A 483 -38.74 -19.09 16.72
CA THR A 483 -40.08 -19.70 16.51
C THR A 483 -40.78 -19.19 15.25
N ALA A 484 -40.00 -19.00 14.18
CA ALA A 484 -40.35 -18.24 12.99
C ALA A 484 -41.67 -18.72 12.35
N CYS A 485 -42.70 -17.89 12.52
CA CYS A 485 -43.98 -17.89 11.83
C CYS A 485 -44.85 -19.15 12.03
N THR A 486 -45.88 -19.02 12.87
CA THR A 486 -47.15 -19.75 12.68
C THR A 486 -48.28 -18.71 12.50
N PRO A 487 -49.36 -19.08 11.79
CA PRO A 487 -50.11 -18.21 10.87
C PRO A 487 -50.54 -16.85 11.40
#